data_AF-A0A6G3XXA0-F1
#
_entry.id   AF-A0A6G3XXA0-F1
#
_cell.length_a   1.000
_cell.length_b   1.000
_cell.length_c   1.000
_cell.angle_alpha   90.00
_cell.angle_beta   90.00
_cell.angle_gamma   90.00
#
_symmetry.space_group_name_H-M   'P 1'
#
loop_
_entity.id
_entity.type
_entity.pdbx_description
1 polymer ?
#
loop_
_entity_poly.entity_id
_entity_poly.type
_entity_poly.pdbx_seq_one_letter_code
_entity_poly.pdbx_strand_id
1 'polypeptide(L)' 'VRTLVGPKSPRANVCWCLSYRIPSKLNNELRGPARGEYVAGLCRAEPPPGVLAYDGDDPVGWAAVAPRSDTAFARS' A
#
# COMPACT_ATOMS: atom_id res chain seq x y z
N VAL A 1 9.49 3.31 3.70
CA VAL A 1 8.01 3.14 3.59
C VAL A 1 7.25 4.04 4.58
N ARG A 2 7.60 4.07 5.87
CA ARG A 2 6.84 4.78 6.92
C ARG A 2 6.79 6.32 6.85
N THR A 3 7.60 6.97 6.03
CA THR A 3 7.58 8.44 5.87
C THR A 3 6.24 8.92 5.31
N LEU A 4 5.70 8.20 4.31
CA LEU A 4 4.46 8.56 3.62
C LEU A 4 3.40 7.46 3.64
N VAL A 5 3.80 6.19 3.75
CA VAL A 5 2.90 5.04 3.69
C VAL A 5 2.97 4.25 4.99
N GLY A 6 1.85 4.20 5.68
CA GLY A 6 1.69 3.50 6.94
C GLY A 6 1.07 4.39 8.02
N PRO A 7 0.48 3.79 9.06
CA PRO A 7 -0.13 4.52 10.14
C PRO A 7 0.91 5.12 11.09
N LYS A 8 0.55 6.21 11.77
CA LYS A 8 1.36 6.81 12.85
C LYS A 8 1.72 5.76 13.92
N SER A 9 0.74 4.99 14.39
CA SER A 9 0.95 3.90 15.36
C SER A 9 1.45 2.60 14.70
N PRO A 10 2.57 1.99 15.15
CA PRO A 10 3.09 0.70 14.66
C PRO A 10 2.09 -0.45 14.66
N ARG A 11 1.10 -0.44 15.55
CA ARG A 11 0.14 -1.53 15.72
C ARG A 11 -1.19 -1.29 15.03
N ALA A 12 -1.38 -0.16 14.35
CA ALA A 12 -2.64 0.14 13.68
C ALA A 12 -2.83 -0.72 12.42
N ASN A 13 -4.09 -1.07 12.16
CA ASN A 13 -4.49 -1.92 11.04
C ASN A 13 -4.81 -1.16 9.73
N VAL A 14 -4.83 0.17 9.75
CA VAL A 14 -5.27 1.01 8.63
C VAL A 14 -4.10 1.79 7.99
N CYS A 15 -4.38 2.56 6.94
CA CYS A 15 -3.39 3.41 6.24
C CYS A 15 -2.28 2.64 5.51
N TRP A 16 -2.62 1.49 4.91
CA TRP A 16 -1.69 0.68 4.08
C TRP A 16 -2.09 0.58 2.60
N CYS A 17 -3.14 1.31 2.17
CA CYS A 17 -3.62 1.33 0.78
C CYS A 17 -3.92 -0.06 0.16
N LEU A 18 -4.29 -1.05 0.99
CA LEU A 18 -4.52 -2.43 0.56
C LEU A 18 -5.95 -2.70 0.09
N SER A 19 -6.96 -1.98 0.59
CA SER A 19 -8.38 -2.36 0.44
C SER A 19 -8.87 -2.55 -1.00
N TYR A 20 -8.30 -1.82 -1.97
CA TYR A 20 -8.64 -1.97 -3.39
C TYR A 20 -7.68 -2.87 -4.16
N ARG A 21 -6.54 -3.22 -3.55
CA ARG A 21 -5.47 -3.98 -4.19
C ARG A 21 -5.61 -5.48 -3.97
N ILE A 22 -6.02 -5.89 -2.77
CA ILE A 22 -6.10 -7.31 -2.39
C ILE A 22 -7.55 -7.74 -2.14
N PRO A 23 -7.87 -9.03 -2.33
CA PRO A 23 -9.18 -9.57 -1.98
C PRO A 23 -9.53 -9.37 -0.50
N SER A 24 -10.82 -9.27 -0.19
CA SER A 24 -11.34 -9.08 1.17
C SER A 24 -10.81 -10.12 2.17
N LYS A 25 -10.70 -11.39 1.74
CA LYS A 25 -10.15 -12.48 2.57
C LYS A 25 -8.74 -12.16 3.05
N LEU A 26 -7.82 -11.83 2.13
CA LEU A 26 -6.44 -11.48 2.50
C LEU A 26 -6.37 -10.20 3.34
N ASN A 27 -7.21 -9.21 3.03
CA ASN A 27 -7.29 -7.98 3.83
C ASN A 27 -7.71 -8.25 5.29
N ASN A 28 -8.53 -9.27 5.52
CA ASN A 28 -8.96 -9.71 6.85
C ASN A 28 -7.92 -10.58 7.58
N GLU A 29 -7.02 -11.24 6.85
CA GLU A 29 -5.93 -12.01 7.46
C GLU A 29 -4.77 -11.11 7.91
N LEU A 30 -4.46 -10.05 7.15
CA LEU A 30 -3.33 -9.17 7.46
C LEU A 30 -3.66 -8.22 8.62
N ARG A 31 -2.86 -8.28 9.69
CA ARG A 31 -3.02 -7.49 10.93
C ARG A 31 -1.71 -6.84 11.39
N GLY A 32 -1.82 -5.63 11.92
CA GLY A 32 -0.74 -4.87 12.52
C GLY A 32 0.50 -4.81 11.62
N PRO A 33 1.69 -5.18 12.13
CA PRO A 33 2.95 -5.15 11.39
C PRO A 33 2.93 -5.92 10.06
N ALA A 34 2.19 -7.04 9.98
CA ALA A 34 2.14 -7.87 8.77
C ALA A 34 1.62 -7.10 7.54
N ARG A 35 0.81 -6.05 7.74
CA ARG A 35 0.35 -5.18 6.65
C ARG A 35 1.49 -4.34 6.07
N GLY A 36 2.38 -3.84 6.93
CA GLY A 36 3.55 -3.08 6.50
C GLY A 36 4.58 -3.96 5.81
N GLU A 37 4.78 -5.19 6.30
CA GLU A 37 5.64 -6.19 5.64
C GLU A 37 5.12 -6.55 4.25
N TYR A 38 3.82 -6.76 4.12
CA TYR A 38 3.18 -7.02 2.83
C TYR A 38 3.37 -5.86 1.84
N VAL A 39 3.13 -4.61 2.27
CA VAL A 39 3.37 -3.42 1.42
C VAL A 39 4.84 -3.28 1.05
N ALA A 40 5.77 -3.55 1.96
CA ALA A 40 7.20 -3.53 1.66
C ALA A 40 7.57 -4.58 0.59
N GLY A 41 6.91 -5.74 0.61
CA GLY A 41 7.00 -6.74 -0.46
C GLY A 41 6.52 -6.20 -1.80
N LEU A 42 5.35 -5.56 -1.83
CA LEU A 42 4.82 -4.93 -3.04
C LEU A 42 5.76 -3.86 -3.61
N CYS A 43 6.38 -3.03 -2.76
CA CYS A 43 7.35 -2.02 -3.20
C CYS A 43 8.59 -2.59 -3.90
N ARG A 44 8.87 -3.89 -3.76
CA ARG A 44 9.97 -4.58 -4.45
C ARG A 44 9.52 -5.29 -5.74
N ALA A 45 8.22 -5.32 -6.03
CA ALA A 45 7.69 -5.89 -7.25
C ALA A 45 7.75 -4.89 -8.40
N GLU A 46 7.65 -5.40 -9.64
CA GLU A 46 7.58 -4.61 -10.86
C GLU A 46 6.20 -4.82 -11.51
N PRO A 47 5.37 -3.77 -11.71
CA PRO A 47 5.60 -2.40 -11.27
C PRO A 47 5.35 -2.21 -9.75
N PRO A 48 6.02 -1.22 -9.11
CA PRO A 48 5.76 -0.88 -7.71
C PRO A 48 4.32 -0.35 -7.51
N PRO A 49 3.79 -0.39 -6.27
CA PRO A 49 2.35 -0.28 -6.01
C PRO A 49 1.82 1.16 -5.96
N GLY A 50 2.58 2.14 -6.44
CA GLY A 50 2.21 3.55 -6.39
C GLY A 50 3.33 4.50 -6.73
N VAL A 51 3.03 5.78 -6.58
CA VAL A 51 3.91 6.91 -6.88
C VAL A 51 4.10 7.78 -5.64
N LEU A 52 5.27 8.41 -5.56
CA LEU A 52 5.60 9.41 -4.55
C LEU A 52 5.65 10.78 -5.20
N ALA A 53 5.06 11.77 -4.55
CA ALA A 53 5.21 13.18 -4.92
C ALA A 53 6.35 13.79 -4.09
N TYR A 54 7.20 14.56 -4.75
CA TYR A 54 8.34 15.23 -4.15
C TYR A 54 8.23 16.75 -4.34
N ASP A 55 8.63 17.50 -3.32
CA ASP A 55 8.95 18.93 -3.39
C ASP A 55 10.47 19.06 -3.18
N GLY A 56 11.22 19.24 -4.28
CA GLY A 56 12.66 19.07 -4.26
C GLY A 56 13.06 17.65 -3.84
N ASP A 57 13.83 17.55 -2.75
CA ASP A 57 14.26 16.28 -2.16
C ASP A 57 13.28 15.72 -1.13
N ASP A 58 12.25 16.51 -0.75
CA ASP A 58 11.32 16.15 0.31
C ASP A 58 10.12 15.37 -0.24
N PRO A 59 9.86 14.14 0.23
CA PRO A 59 8.68 13.38 -0.18
C PRO A 59 7.44 13.92 0.55
N VAL A 60 6.48 14.47 -0.20
CA VAL A 60 5.30 15.18 0.33
C VAL A 60 3.97 14.47 0.08
N GLY A 61 3.95 13.42 -0.75
CA GLY A 61 2.69 12.74 -1.08
C GLY A 61 2.85 11.31 -1.57
N TRP A 62 1.76 10.54 -1.42
CA TRP A 62 1.66 9.16 -1.89
C TRP A 62 0.32 8.92 -2.58
N ALA A 63 0.36 8.20 -3.70
CA ALA A 63 -0.84 7.64 -4.32
C ALA A 63 -0.59 6.18 -4.71
N ALA A 64 -1.51 5.30 -4.32
CA ALA A 64 -1.50 3.92 -4.77
C ALA A 64 -1.95 3.85 -6.24
N VAL A 65 -1.14 3.21 -7.08
CA VAL A 65 -1.36 3.08 -8.53
C VAL A 65 -1.02 1.65 -8.94
N ALA A 66 -1.84 1.07 -9.81
CA ALA A 66 -1.57 -0.21 -10.44
C ALA A 66 -2.39 -0.35 -11.72
N PRO A 67 -1.97 -1.23 -12.65
CA PRO A 67 -2.86 -1.70 -13.70
C PRO A 67 -4.17 -2.22 -13.11
N ARG A 68 -5.32 -1.91 -13.74
CA ARG A 68 -6.64 -2.33 -13.24
C ARG A 68 -6.71 -3.85 -13.06
N SER A 69 -6.08 -4.61 -13.96
CA SER A 69 -5.98 -6.08 -13.91
C SER A 69 -5.41 -6.62 -12.60
N ASP A 70 -4.61 -5.82 -11.91
CA ASP A 70 -3.85 -6.23 -10.72
C ASP A 70 -4.55 -5.77 -9.43
N THR A 71 -5.80 -5.33 -9.54
CA THR A 71 -6.60 -4.80 -8.43
C THR A 71 -7.89 -5.59 -8.27
N ALA A 72 -8.57 -5.42 -7.13
CA ALA A 72 -9.89 -6.00 -6.91
C ALA A 72 -10.95 -5.48 -7.91
N PHE A 73 -10.70 -4.35 -8.58
CA PHE A 73 -11.60 -3.78 -9.58
C PHE A 73 -11.63 -4.53 -10.91
N ALA A 74 -10.69 -5.44 -11.18
CA ALA A 74 -10.66 -6.19 -12.43
C ALA A 74 -11.94 -7.04 -12.67
N ARG A 75 -12.72 -7.29 -11.62
CA ARG A 75 -13.92 -8.15 -11.63
C ARG A 75 -15.23 -7.40 -11.31
N SER A 76 -15.17 -6.08 -11.18
CA SER A 76 -16.30 -5.19 -10.95
C SER A 76 -16.69 -4.42 -12.20
#